data_AF-A0A0F3QJ35-F1
#
_entry.id   AF-A0A0F3QJ35-F1
#
_cell.length_a   1.000
_cell.length_b   1.000
_cell.length_c   1.000
_cell.angle_alpha   90.00
_cell.angle_beta   90.00
_cell.angle_gamma   90.00
#
_symmetry.space_group_name_H-M   'P 1'
#
loop_
_entity.id
_entity.type
_entity.pdbx_description
1 polymer ?
#
loop_
_entity_poly.entity_id
_entity_poly.type
_entity_poly.pdbx_seq_one_letter_code
_entity_poly.pdbx_strand_id
1 'polypeptide(L)'
;MDNLIKFLEEKDFTEEAVNLKNGSDILNLSKKRLTDKDVKEISKLLASDNNIIQLDLFGNNISTNGAIELAKLLKLNKTLIGLDLGNNDIDKIGASEIEKALKANTTLIFLNLTWNSVESAKYKNIKKYLVRNANLTNEQELVKMAKKFNEIDEEKLLMKLDII
;
A
#
# COMPACT_ATOMS: atom_id res chain seq x y z
N MET A 1 4.76 15.08 -5.98
CA MET A 1 4.90 14.62 -7.37
C MET A 1 6.32 14.76 -7.94
N ASP A 2 6.86 15.95 -8.23
CA ASP A 2 8.16 16.08 -8.94
C ASP A 2 9.35 15.33 -8.31
N ASN A 3 9.48 15.41 -6.97
CA ASN A 3 10.54 14.67 -6.26
C ASN A 3 10.38 13.14 -6.35
N LEU A 4 9.13 12.66 -6.43
CA LEU A 4 8.85 11.24 -6.61
C LEU A 4 9.22 10.80 -8.03
N ILE A 5 8.81 11.56 -9.05
CA ILE A 5 9.19 11.32 -10.45
C ILE A 5 10.72 11.29 -10.59
N LYS A 6 11.42 12.25 -10.00
CA LYS A 6 12.89 12.30 -10.02
C LYS A 6 13.51 11.05 -9.38
N PHE A 7 13.00 10.61 -8.23
CA PHE A 7 13.47 9.38 -7.59
C PHE A 7 13.29 8.15 -8.50
N LEU A 8 12.15 8.05 -9.18
CA LEU A 8 11.87 6.96 -10.11
C LEU A 8 12.85 6.96 -11.29
N GLU A 9 13.12 8.13 -11.87
CA GLU A 9 14.08 8.28 -12.96
C GLU A 9 15.52 7.92 -12.53
N GLU A 10 15.94 8.32 -11.33
CA GLU A 10 17.25 7.96 -10.76
C GLU A 10 17.40 6.45 -10.52
N LYS A 11 16.28 5.74 -10.34
CA LYS A 11 16.22 4.29 -10.15
C LYS A 11 15.99 3.50 -11.44
N ASP A 12 15.93 4.18 -12.59
CA ASP A 12 15.60 3.60 -13.89
C ASP A 12 14.19 2.97 -13.95
N PHE A 13 13.25 3.49 -13.15
CA PHE A 13 11.82 3.17 -13.17
C PHE A 13 11.09 4.11 -14.14
N THR A 14 11.53 4.08 -15.40
CA THR A 14 11.15 5.06 -16.42
C THR A 14 9.67 4.96 -16.80
N GLU A 15 9.12 3.75 -16.88
CA GLU A 15 7.70 3.51 -17.16
C GLU A 15 6.81 4.11 -16.06
N GLU A 16 7.16 3.88 -14.80
CA GLU A 16 6.44 4.40 -13.65
C GLU A 16 6.49 5.93 -13.60
N ALA A 17 7.66 6.52 -13.86
CA ALA A 17 7.83 7.96 -13.95
C ALA A 17 6.94 8.57 -15.05
N VAL A 18 6.89 7.93 -16.22
CA VAL A 18 6.04 8.36 -17.35
C VAL A 18 4.56 8.24 -16.99
N ASN A 19 4.13 7.15 -16.36
CA ASN A 19 2.75 6.97 -15.92
C ASN A 19 2.32 8.07 -14.95
N LEU A 20 3.18 8.44 -13.98
CA LEU A 20 2.89 9.54 -13.07
C LEU A 20 2.84 10.90 -13.78
N LYS A 21 3.73 11.17 -14.74
CA LYS A 21 3.68 12.38 -15.59
C LYS A 21 2.39 12.47 -16.40
N ASN A 22 1.85 11.33 -16.80
CA ASN A 22 0.58 11.22 -17.52
C ASN A 22 -0.65 11.25 -16.59
N GLY A 23 -0.47 11.53 -15.29
CA GLY A 23 -1.56 11.72 -14.34
C GLY A 23 -2.06 10.44 -13.67
N SER A 24 -1.30 9.34 -13.72
CA SER A 24 -1.61 8.14 -12.95
C SER A 24 -1.57 8.43 -11.44
N ASP A 25 -2.57 7.95 -10.72
CA ASP A 25 -2.63 7.92 -9.26
C ASP A 25 -2.24 6.55 -8.67
N ILE A 26 -1.77 5.65 -9.54
CA ILE A 26 -1.25 4.33 -9.23
C ILE A 26 0.25 4.32 -9.45
N LEU A 27 1.00 3.93 -8.42
CA LEU A 27 2.43 3.69 -8.49
C LEU A 27 2.69 2.18 -8.38
N ASN A 28 3.01 1.55 -9.51
CA ASN A 28 3.39 0.14 -9.54
C ASN A 28 4.91 -0.02 -9.46
N LEU A 29 5.39 -0.55 -8.34
CA LEU A 29 6.81 -0.87 -8.12
C LEU A 29 7.00 -2.35 -7.79
N SER A 30 6.12 -3.20 -8.31
CA SER A 30 6.22 -4.64 -8.15
C SER A 30 7.49 -5.20 -8.79
N LYS A 31 8.14 -6.15 -8.09
CA LYS A 31 9.30 -6.91 -8.59
C LYS A 31 10.49 -6.03 -9.05
N LYS A 32 10.65 -4.85 -8.45
CA LYS A 32 11.74 -3.91 -8.73
C LYS A 32 12.98 -4.11 -7.86
N ARG A 33 13.01 -5.17 -7.03
CA ARG A 33 14.09 -5.47 -6.07
C ARG A 33 14.34 -4.33 -5.09
N LEU A 34 13.26 -3.66 -4.68
CA LEU A 34 13.34 -2.57 -3.72
C LEU A 34 13.79 -3.08 -2.36
N THR A 35 14.70 -2.34 -1.74
CA THR A 35 15.17 -2.59 -0.39
C THR A 35 14.41 -1.71 0.62
N ASP A 36 14.60 -1.98 1.91
CA ASP A 36 14.07 -1.12 2.99
C ASP A 36 14.50 0.35 2.86
N LYS A 37 15.70 0.62 2.31
CA LYS A 37 16.18 1.99 2.08
C LYS A 37 15.37 2.70 1.01
N ASP A 38 14.99 1.98 -0.04
CA ASP A 38 14.17 2.52 -1.11
C ASP A 38 12.76 2.78 -0.61
N VAL A 39 12.18 1.83 0.13
CA VAL A 39 10.88 1.98 0.78
C VAL A 39 10.86 3.16 1.75
N LYS A 40 11.95 3.40 2.48
CA LYS A 40 12.08 4.57 3.35
C LYS A 40 11.98 5.88 2.58
N GLU A 41 12.67 6.01 1.46
CA GLU A 41 12.63 7.24 0.65
C GLU A 41 11.27 7.39 -0.03
N ILE A 42 10.71 6.31 -0.59
CA ILE A 42 9.33 6.31 -1.14
C ILE A 42 8.32 6.74 -0.07
N SER A 43 8.42 6.19 1.14
CA SER A 43 7.54 6.53 2.27
C SER A 43 7.63 8.00 2.65
N LYS A 44 8.83 8.58 2.62
CA LYS A 44 9.03 10.00 2.87
C LYS A 44 8.43 10.87 1.77
N LEU A 45 8.61 10.48 0.50
CA LEU A 45 8.08 11.21 -0.65
C LEU A 45 6.55 11.16 -0.69
N LEU A 46 5.95 10.03 -0.30
CA LEU A 46 4.50 9.85 -0.26
C LEU A 46 3.85 10.40 1.01
N ALA A 47 4.60 10.69 2.08
CA ALA A 47 4.03 11.17 3.34
C ALA A 47 3.24 12.49 3.19
N SER A 48 3.62 13.34 2.24
CA SER A 48 2.93 14.59 1.89
C SER A 48 2.35 14.60 0.47
N ASP A 49 2.45 13.49 -0.27
CA ASP A 49 1.84 13.38 -1.59
C ASP A 49 0.36 13.01 -1.42
N ASN A 50 -0.51 13.78 -2.07
CA ASN A 50 -1.97 13.58 -1.99
C ASN A 50 -2.56 13.05 -3.30
N ASN A 51 -1.73 12.65 -4.27
CA ASN A 51 -2.17 12.20 -5.58
C ASN A 51 -2.16 10.67 -5.68
N ILE A 52 -1.17 10.01 -5.08
CA ILE A 52 -1.09 8.55 -5.11
C ILE A 52 -2.15 7.94 -4.18
N ILE A 53 -2.98 7.07 -4.76
CA ILE A 53 -4.02 6.33 -4.05
C ILE A 53 -3.70 4.84 -3.93
N GLN A 54 -2.83 4.33 -4.80
CA GLN A 54 -2.43 2.92 -4.82
C GLN A 54 -0.92 2.79 -4.97
N LEU A 55 -0.33 1.97 -4.11
CA LEU A 55 1.08 1.62 -4.12
C LEU A 55 1.22 0.10 -4.18
N ASP A 56 1.78 -0.40 -5.27
CA ASP A 56 2.09 -1.83 -5.43
C ASP A 56 3.59 -2.05 -5.21
N LEU A 57 3.92 -2.85 -4.19
CA LEU A 57 5.27 -3.25 -3.82
C LEU A 57 5.40 -4.78 -3.77
N PHE A 58 4.53 -5.50 -4.49
CA PHE A 58 4.57 -6.96 -4.55
C PHE A 58 5.94 -7.48 -5.00
N GLY A 59 6.48 -8.52 -4.36
CA GLY A 59 7.67 -9.21 -4.86
C GLY A 59 8.98 -8.42 -4.74
N ASN A 60 9.15 -7.65 -3.66
CA ASN A 60 10.37 -6.89 -3.38
C ASN A 60 11.17 -7.48 -2.19
N ASN A 61 12.21 -6.79 -1.73
CA ASN A 61 13.05 -7.20 -0.61
C ASN A 61 12.74 -6.36 0.64
N ILE A 62 11.44 -6.25 0.96
CA ILE A 62 10.94 -5.47 2.09
C ILE A 62 10.95 -6.36 3.33
N SER A 63 11.75 -5.98 4.32
CA SER A 63 11.81 -6.66 5.61
C SER A 63 10.91 -5.98 6.64
N THR A 64 11.01 -6.43 7.88
CA THR A 64 10.49 -5.74 9.08
C THR A 64 10.79 -4.24 9.09
N ASN A 65 11.99 -3.82 8.67
CA ASN A 65 12.37 -2.40 8.68
C ASN A 65 11.61 -1.58 7.63
N GLY A 66 11.45 -2.11 6.41
CA GLY A 66 10.64 -1.46 5.38
C GLY A 66 9.17 -1.38 5.79
N ALA A 67 8.62 -2.42 6.42
CA ALA A 67 7.28 -2.40 6.98
C ALA A 67 7.09 -1.32 8.07
N ILE A 68 8.11 -1.07 8.90
CA ILE A 68 8.11 0.02 9.89
C ILE A 68 8.03 1.39 9.20
N GLU A 69 8.76 1.61 8.11
CA GLU A 69 8.70 2.86 7.36
C GLU A 69 7.33 3.06 6.70
N LEU A 70 6.75 1.99 6.14
CA LEU A 70 5.39 2.01 5.60
C LEU A 70 4.35 2.29 6.69
N ALA A 71 4.52 1.75 7.89
CA ALA A 71 3.65 2.07 9.02
C ALA A 71 3.71 3.56 9.40
N LYS A 72 4.88 4.22 9.27
CA LYS A 72 4.99 5.68 9.44
C LYS A 72 4.30 6.43 8.30
N LEU A 73 4.47 5.99 7.05
CA LEU A 73 3.74 6.53 5.90
C LEU A 73 2.23 6.51 6.16
N LEU A 74 1.67 5.36 6.54
CA LEU A 74 0.22 5.21 6.78
C LEU A 74 -0.31 6.12 7.91
N LYS A 75 0.52 6.48 8.90
CA LYS A 75 0.12 7.44 9.94
C LYS A 75 -0.03 8.86 9.39
N LEU A 76 0.80 9.23 8.42
CA LEU A 76 0.88 10.58 7.86
C LEU A 76 -0.03 10.75 6.63
N ASN A 77 0.10 9.85 5.66
CA ASN A 77 -0.65 9.90 4.41
C ASN A 77 -2.13 9.53 4.64
N LYS A 78 -3.02 10.33 4.02
CA LYS A 78 -4.48 10.19 4.10
C LYS A 78 -5.14 10.02 2.72
N THR A 79 -4.36 9.65 1.71
CA THR A 79 -4.85 9.44 0.34
C THR A 79 -4.67 8.01 -0.12
N LEU A 80 -3.70 7.29 0.44
CA LEU A 80 -3.45 5.89 0.12
C LEU A 80 -4.63 5.04 0.59
N ILE A 81 -5.15 4.29 -0.36
CA ILE A 81 -6.34 3.45 -0.26
C ILE A 81 -5.98 1.98 -0.40
N GLY A 82 -4.99 1.64 -1.23
CA GLY A 82 -4.48 0.28 -1.29
C GLY A 82 -2.97 0.21 -1.34
N LEU A 83 -2.47 -0.85 -0.71
CA LEU A 83 -1.05 -1.13 -0.56
C LEU A 83 -0.82 -2.62 -0.78
N ASP A 84 -0.10 -2.99 -1.82
CA ASP A 84 0.31 -4.38 -2.02
C ASP A 84 1.72 -4.62 -1.45
N LEU A 85 1.84 -5.51 -0.47
CA LEU A 85 3.11 -5.97 0.11
C LEU A 85 3.29 -7.48 -0.02
N GLY A 86 2.52 -8.14 -0.88
CA GLY A 86 2.61 -9.57 -1.10
C GLY A 86 4.01 -10.00 -1.53
N ASN A 87 4.41 -11.21 -1.16
CA ASN A 87 5.70 -11.81 -1.55
C ASN A 87 6.91 -10.92 -1.18
N ASN A 88 7.03 -10.60 0.11
CA ASN A 88 8.14 -9.87 0.71
C ASN A 88 8.65 -10.64 1.95
N ASP A 89 9.62 -10.08 2.67
CA ASP A 89 10.23 -10.68 3.87
C ASP A 89 9.68 -10.05 5.18
N ILE A 90 8.40 -9.66 5.20
CA ILE A 90 7.78 -9.02 6.36
C ILE A 90 7.43 -10.06 7.42
N ASP A 91 7.92 -9.86 8.64
CA ASP A 91 7.61 -10.72 9.78
C ASP A 91 6.41 -10.20 10.61
N LYS A 92 6.12 -10.90 11.70
CA LYS A 92 5.09 -10.52 12.68
C LYS A 92 5.31 -9.17 13.36
N ILE A 93 6.55 -8.70 13.49
CA ILE A 93 6.88 -7.40 14.08
C ILE A 93 6.50 -6.31 13.08
N GLY A 94 6.91 -6.45 11.82
CA GLY A 94 6.57 -5.53 10.74
C GLY A 94 5.06 -5.41 10.56
N ALA A 95 4.36 -6.56 10.50
CA ALA A 95 2.90 -6.59 10.45
C ALA A 95 2.23 -5.95 11.68
N SER A 96 2.83 -6.08 12.87
CA SER A 96 2.31 -5.43 14.09
C SER A 96 2.40 -3.90 14.02
N GLU A 97 3.44 -3.36 13.38
CA GLU A 97 3.58 -1.91 13.21
C GLU A 97 2.59 -1.37 12.19
N ILE A 98 2.33 -2.10 11.10
CA ILE A 98 1.26 -1.77 10.15
C ILE A 98 -0.10 -1.83 10.86
N GLU A 99 -0.39 -2.87 11.65
CA GLU A 99 -1.60 -2.98 12.46
C GLU A 99 -1.79 -1.76 13.39
N LYS A 100 -0.72 -1.32 14.08
CA LYS A 100 -0.75 -0.12 14.93
C LYS A 100 -1.03 1.15 14.13
N ALA A 101 -0.47 1.30 12.94
CA ALA A 101 -0.73 2.45 12.07
C ALA A 101 -2.20 2.50 11.63
N LEU A 102 -2.77 1.34 11.27
CA LEU A 102 -4.18 1.21 10.86
C LEU A 102 -5.19 1.56 11.96
N LYS A 103 -4.79 1.56 13.24
CA LYS A 103 -5.67 2.08 14.30
C LYS A 103 -6.06 3.54 14.05
N ALA A 104 -5.13 4.35 13.57
CA ALA A 104 -5.30 5.79 13.30
C ALA A 104 -5.52 6.12 11.82
N ASN A 105 -5.07 5.27 10.89
CA ASN A 105 -5.35 5.45 9.47
C ASN A 105 -6.77 4.98 9.13
N THR A 106 -7.59 5.87 8.55
CA THR A 106 -8.98 5.59 8.17
C THR A 106 -9.19 5.54 6.65
N THR A 107 -8.11 5.51 5.86
CA THR A 107 -8.16 5.68 4.40
C THR A 107 -7.77 4.40 3.67
N LEU A 108 -6.85 3.60 4.23
CA LEU A 108 -6.42 2.34 3.64
C LEU A 108 -7.53 1.30 3.78
N ILE A 109 -7.96 0.74 2.66
CA ILE A 109 -9.06 -0.23 2.53
C ILE A 109 -8.56 -1.56 2.01
N PHE A 110 -7.44 -1.60 1.29
CA PHE A 110 -6.82 -2.82 0.82
C PHE A 110 -5.36 -2.91 1.29
N LEU A 111 -4.98 -4.08 1.79
CA LEU A 111 -3.60 -4.37 2.16
C LEU A 111 -3.28 -5.84 1.91
N ASN A 112 -2.53 -6.12 0.85
CA ASN A 112 -2.03 -7.48 0.60
C ASN A 112 -0.79 -7.76 1.45
N LEU A 113 -0.87 -8.76 2.33
CA LEU A 113 0.27 -9.26 3.11
C LEU A 113 0.51 -10.76 2.85
N THR A 114 -0.02 -11.31 1.78
CA THR A 114 0.16 -12.72 1.43
C THR A 114 1.62 -13.03 1.12
N TRP A 115 2.04 -14.30 1.23
CA TRP A 115 3.42 -14.72 0.96
C TRP A 115 4.48 -13.94 1.80
N ASN A 116 4.13 -13.57 3.02
CA ASN A 116 5.03 -13.02 4.05
C ASN A 116 5.00 -13.93 5.30
N SER A 117 5.88 -13.67 6.27
CA SER A 117 5.96 -14.42 7.53
C SER A 117 5.04 -13.84 8.62
N VAL A 118 3.75 -13.63 8.29
CA VAL A 118 2.76 -13.00 9.18
C VAL A 118 1.86 -14.06 9.85
N GLU A 119 1.68 -13.95 11.16
CA GLU A 119 0.82 -14.88 11.91
C GLU A 119 -0.68 -14.65 11.61
N SER A 120 -1.47 -15.73 11.55
CA SER A 120 -2.92 -15.71 11.25
C SER A 120 -3.72 -14.71 12.10
N ALA A 121 -3.36 -14.55 13.38
CA ALA A 121 -3.99 -13.60 14.28
C ALA A 121 -3.84 -12.13 13.83
N LYS A 122 -2.72 -11.79 13.18
CA LYS A 122 -2.45 -10.44 12.68
C LYS A 122 -3.35 -10.09 11.50
N TYR A 123 -3.54 -11.02 10.57
CA TYR A 123 -4.49 -10.84 9.48
C TYR A 123 -5.91 -10.54 10.02
N LYS A 124 -6.39 -11.28 11.02
CA LYS A 124 -7.72 -11.00 11.60
C LYS A 124 -7.85 -9.58 12.15
N ASN A 125 -6.84 -9.09 12.86
CA ASN A 125 -6.86 -7.74 13.43
C ASN A 125 -6.75 -6.65 12.36
N ILE A 126 -5.86 -6.82 11.39
CA ILE A 126 -5.71 -5.91 10.26
C ILE A 126 -7.03 -5.82 9.48
N LYS A 127 -7.67 -6.96 9.21
CA LYS A 127 -8.93 -7.02 8.44
C LYS A 127 -10.02 -6.20 9.12
N LYS A 128 -10.09 -6.24 10.44
CA LYS A 128 -11.02 -5.41 11.22
C LYS A 128 -10.87 -3.91 10.91
N TYR A 129 -9.64 -3.40 10.82
CA TYR A 129 -9.41 -1.98 10.55
C TYR A 129 -9.70 -1.61 9.09
N LEU A 130 -9.33 -2.48 8.16
CA LEU A 130 -9.60 -2.24 6.75
C LEU A 130 -11.10 -2.31 6.43
N VAL A 131 -11.83 -3.26 7.05
CA VAL A 131 -13.31 -3.31 7.01
C VAL A 131 -13.94 -2.06 7.60
N ARG A 132 -13.42 -1.56 8.73
CA ARG A 132 -13.86 -0.28 9.32
C ARG A 132 -13.66 0.84 8.30
N ASN A 133 -12.49 0.93 7.67
CA ASN A 133 -12.18 1.98 6.70
C ASN A 133 -13.08 1.88 5.47
N ALA A 134 -13.31 0.68 4.95
CA ALA A 134 -14.26 0.43 3.87
C ALA A 134 -15.67 0.94 4.21
N ASN A 135 -16.14 0.74 5.45
CA ASN A 135 -17.45 1.24 5.90
C ASN A 135 -17.51 2.77 6.04
N LEU A 136 -16.37 3.45 6.22
CA LEU A 136 -16.30 4.91 6.29
C LEU A 136 -16.22 5.56 4.91
N THR A 137 -15.80 4.79 3.90
CA THR A 137 -15.66 5.24 2.52
C THR A 137 -17.00 5.14 1.79
N ASN A 138 -17.28 6.11 0.92
CA ASN A 138 -18.50 6.07 0.12
C ASN A 138 -18.43 4.94 -0.93
N GLU A 139 -19.59 4.39 -1.28
CA GLU A 139 -19.71 3.25 -2.20
C GLU A 139 -19.16 3.54 -3.61
N GLN A 140 -19.34 4.76 -4.12
CA GLN A 140 -18.84 5.13 -5.45
C GLN A 140 -17.31 5.11 -5.51
N GLU A 141 -16.64 5.58 -4.44
CA GLU A 141 -15.18 5.52 -4.33
C GLU A 141 -14.71 4.08 -4.19
N LEU A 142 -15.40 3.24 -3.40
CA LEU A 142 -15.10 1.80 -3.32
C LEU A 142 -15.18 1.11 -4.69
N VAL A 143 -16.22 1.40 -5.49
CA VAL A 143 -16.38 0.84 -6.84
C VAL A 143 -15.29 1.33 -7.80
N LYS A 144 -14.92 2.62 -7.74
CA LYS A 144 -13.78 3.14 -8.52
C LYS A 144 -12.47 2.44 -8.16
N MET A 145 -12.27 2.12 -6.88
CA MET A 145 -11.09 1.40 -6.41
C MET A 145 -11.07 -0.04 -6.93
N ALA A 146 -12.16 -0.80 -6.79
CA ALA A 146 -12.25 -2.19 -7.27
C ALA A 146 -11.78 -2.33 -8.73
N LYS A 147 -12.20 -1.40 -9.59
CA LYS A 147 -11.84 -1.36 -11.01
C LYS A 147 -10.35 -1.13 -11.28
N LYS A 148 -9.63 -0.51 -10.35
CA LYS A 148 -8.20 -0.22 -10.48
C LYS A 148 -7.30 -1.37 -10.03
N PHE A 149 -7.78 -2.22 -9.12
CA PHE A 149 -6.90 -3.23 -8.54
C PHE A 149 -6.62 -4.43 -9.45
N ASN A 150 -7.36 -4.68 -10.54
CA ASN A 150 -7.28 -5.85 -11.45
C ASN A 150 -7.33 -7.25 -10.78
N GLU A 151 -7.00 -7.35 -9.50
CA GLU A 151 -6.84 -8.56 -8.69
C GLU A 151 -7.91 -8.66 -7.60
N ILE A 152 -8.60 -7.56 -7.28
CA ILE A 152 -9.71 -7.58 -6.33
C ILE A 152 -11.01 -7.60 -7.14
N ASP A 153 -11.69 -8.74 -7.07
CA ASP A 153 -13.05 -8.88 -7.54
C ASP A 153 -13.95 -7.84 -6.86
N GLU A 154 -14.64 -7.02 -7.66
CA GLU A 154 -15.55 -5.96 -7.19
C GLU A 154 -16.58 -6.49 -6.19
N GLU A 155 -17.12 -7.69 -6.45
CA GLU A 155 -18.09 -8.32 -5.56
C GLU A 155 -17.46 -8.65 -4.21
N LYS A 156 -16.22 -9.15 -4.21
CA LYS A 156 -15.50 -9.47 -2.98
C LYS A 156 -15.06 -8.24 -2.19
N LEU A 157 -14.74 -7.13 -2.87
CA LEU A 157 -14.46 -5.85 -2.19
C LEU A 157 -15.72 -5.31 -1.51
N LEU A 158 -16.86 -5.32 -2.22
CA LEU A 158 -18.17 -4.89 -1.68
C LEU A 158 -18.60 -5.78 -0.50
N MET A 159 -18.37 -7.10 -0.62
CA MET A 159 -18.60 -8.07 0.47
C MET A 159 -17.52 -8.04 1.56
N LYS A 160 -16.44 -7.26 1.37
CA LYS A 160 -15.32 -7.09 2.31
C LYS A 160 -14.53 -8.39 2.60
N LEU A 161 -14.54 -9.33 1.65
CA LEU A 161 -13.97 -10.66 1.80
C LEU A 161 -12.45 -10.66 1.57
N ASP A 162 -11.96 -9.92 0.57
CA ASP A 162 -10.56 -9.95 0.07
C ASP A 162 -9.80 -8.66 0.38
N ILE A 163 -10.18 -8.01 1.48
CA ILE A 163 -9.58 -6.76 1.94
C ILE A 163 -8.13 -6.94 2.47
N ILE A 164 -7.65 -8.18 2.58
CA ILE A 164 -6.32 -8.59 3.08
C ILE A 164 -5.61 -9.49 2.08
#